data_AF-A0A2N1Q109-F1
#
_entry.id   AF-A0A2N1Q109-F1
#
_cell.length_a   1.000
_cell.length_b   1.000
_cell.length_c   1.000
_cell.angle_alpha   90.00
_cell.angle_beta   90.00
_cell.angle_gamma   90.00
#
_symmetry.space_group_name_H-M   'P 1'
#
loop_
_entity.id
_entity.type
_entity.pdbx_description
1 polymer ?
#
loop_
_entity_poly.entity_id
_entity_poly.type
_entity_poly.pdbx_seq_one_letter_code
_entity_poly.pdbx_strand_id
1 'polypeptide(L)'
;MSRYVISLGGNALGNNAEEQKRLLKHVAHAIYPLIEMNHDIVIVHGNGPQVGMINLAFSESLSTPNMPFAECGAMSQGYIGYHIQNALQNIMIERHIKRPIATLVTQVLVDEKDPAFLHPSKPIGSFYTNEEALDIEKTFGYTMVEDAGRGYRRVVPSPRPIGIIEEESIKALLKEHQIVIASGGGGIPVIIKDGALIGVDAVIDKDFASAKMAEIIGADELFILTAVEHVFVDFNTPNQKALKDVTLKELEAYQEAMHFKKGSMLPKIEACMSFVKATGRPAVIAALEKAVEAFKGQSGTIIRP
;
A
#
# COMPACT_ATOMS: atom_id res chain seq x y z
N MET A 1 -18.19 -1.26 -18.04
CA MET A 1 -17.88 -1.57 -16.64
C MET A 1 -16.48 -2.15 -16.62
N SER A 2 -15.61 -1.64 -15.76
CA SER A 2 -14.21 -2.02 -15.69
C SER A 2 -13.86 -2.38 -14.25
N ARG A 3 -12.77 -3.11 -14.04
CA ARG A 3 -12.28 -3.51 -12.72
C ARG A 3 -11.01 -2.76 -12.37
N TYR A 4 -11.00 -2.13 -11.21
CA TYR A 4 -9.90 -1.29 -10.75
C TYR A 4 -9.36 -1.74 -9.41
N VAL A 5 -8.03 -1.71 -9.28
CA VAL A 5 -7.37 -1.71 -7.97
C VAL A 5 -6.89 -0.30 -7.68
N ILE A 6 -7.27 0.24 -6.53
CA ILE A 6 -6.89 1.57 -6.07
C ILE A 6 -6.01 1.43 -4.84
N SER A 7 -4.79 1.94 -4.93
CA SER A 7 -3.78 1.82 -3.89
C SER A 7 -3.55 3.15 -3.19
N LEU A 8 -3.98 3.25 -1.93
CA LEU A 8 -3.92 4.47 -1.12
C LEU A 8 -2.61 4.55 -0.32
N GLY A 9 -1.90 5.68 -0.44
CA GLY A 9 -0.69 6.00 0.32
C GLY A 9 -0.96 6.57 1.72
N GLY A 10 0.10 6.85 2.47
CA GLY A 10 0.01 7.41 3.83
C GLY A 10 -0.63 8.79 3.90
N ASN A 11 -0.53 9.59 2.83
CA ASN A 11 -1.21 10.89 2.71
C ASN A 11 -2.74 10.79 2.78
N ALA A 12 -3.31 9.62 2.47
CA ALA A 12 -4.74 9.36 2.59
C ALA A 12 -5.20 9.03 4.02
N LEU A 13 -4.28 8.72 4.93
CA LEU A 13 -4.60 8.03 6.19
C LEU A 13 -4.18 8.77 7.47
N GLY A 14 -3.33 9.80 7.38
CA GLY A 14 -2.90 10.61 8.52
C GLY A 14 -2.12 9.83 9.58
N ASN A 15 -1.97 10.42 10.76
CA ASN A 15 -1.15 9.87 11.85
C ASN A 15 -1.96 9.45 13.09
N ASN A 16 -3.25 9.81 13.17
CA ASN A 16 -4.15 9.43 14.26
C ASN A 16 -5.59 9.23 13.76
N ALA A 17 -6.47 8.73 14.62
CA ALA A 17 -7.84 8.36 14.27
C ALA A 17 -8.71 9.54 13.81
N GLU A 18 -8.59 10.71 14.42
CA GLU A 18 -9.39 11.88 14.06
C GLU A 18 -8.95 12.45 12.70
N GLU A 19 -7.64 12.58 12.52
CA GLU A 19 -7.06 13.02 11.25
C GLU A 19 -7.40 12.04 10.12
N GLN A 20 -7.31 10.73 10.37
CA GLN A 20 -7.66 9.69 9.39
C GLN A 20 -9.11 9.83 8.93
N LYS A 21 -10.06 9.97 9.86
CA LYS A 21 -11.48 10.17 9.53
C LYS A 21 -11.69 11.42 8.68
N ARG A 22 -10.97 12.51 8.96
CA ARG A 22 -11.03 13.75 8.17
C ARG A 22 -10.50 13.55 6.75
N LEU A 23 -9.32 12.95 6.61
CA LEU A 23 -8.68 12.72 5.31
C LEU A 23 -9.50 11.76 4.43
N LEU A 24 -10.08 10.72 5.02
CA LEU A 24 -10.88 9.73 4.28
C LEU A 24 -12.17 10.30 3.69
N LYS A 25 -12.66 11.46 4.16
CA LYS A 25 -13.75 12.17 3.46
C LYS A 25 -13.32 12.57 2.04
N HIS A 26 -12.10 13.07 1.88
CA HIS A 26 -11.58 13.45 0.56
C HIS A 26 -11.35 12.21 -0.32
N VAL A 27 -10.86 11.11 0.26
CA VAL A 27 -10.74 9.82 -0.45
C VAL A 27 -12.10 9.32 -0.94
N ALA A 28 -13.14 9.43 -0.12
CA ALA A 28 -14.48 9.01 -0.50
C ALA A 28 -15.03 9.81 -1.69
N HIS A 29 -14.87 11.13 -1.68
CA HIS A 29 -15.23 11.98 -2.82
C HIS A 29 -14.41 11.64 -4.08
N ALA A 30 -13.12 11.34 -3.92
CA ALA A 30 -12.25 10.97 -5.02
C ALA A 30 -12.69 9.66 -5.70
N ILE A 31 -13.06 8.64 -4.92
CA ILE A 31 -13.45 7.31 -5.43
C ILE A 31 -14.91 7.28 -5.91
N TYR A 32 -15.78 8.15 -5.37
CA TYR A 32 -17.22 8.18 -5.68
C TYR A 32 -17.59 8.06 -7.17
N PRO A 33 -16.94 8.76 -8.13
CA PRO A 33 -17.30 8.63 -9.54
C PRO A 33 -17.20 7.19 -10.05
N LEU A 34 -16.23 6.40 -9.57
CA LEU A 34 -16.10 5.00 -9.95
C LEU A 34 -17.24 4.14 -9.39
N ILE A 35 -17.70 4.47 -8.18
CA ILE A 35 -18.85 3.82 -7.54
C ILE A 35 -20.14 4.14 -8.32
N GLU A 36 -20.35 5.42 -8.66
CA GLU A 36 -21.50 5.91 -9.41
C GLU A 36 -21.58 5.27 -10.81
N MET A 37 -20.44 5.11 -11.48
CA MET A 37 -20.33 4.42 -12.77
C MET A 37 -20.35 2.88 -12.66
N ASN A 38 -20.59 2.35 -11.46
CA ASN A 38 -20.73 0.92 -11.17
C ASN A 38 -19.50 0.07 -11.56
N HIS A 39 -18.28 0.62 -11.48
CA HIS A 39 -17.05 -0.15 -11.71
C HIS A 39 -16.79 -1.12 -10.55
N ASP A 40 -16.14 -2.26 -10.82
CA ASP A 40 -15.62 -3.14 -9.77
C ASP A 40 -14.39 -2.48 -9.13
N ILE A 41 -14.36 -2.40 -7.79
CA ILE A 41 -13.33 -1.66 -7.07
C ILE A 41 -12.77 -2.53 -5.95
N VAL A 42 -11.45 -2.72 -5.97
CA VAL A 42 -10.67 -3.18 -4.81
C VAL A 42 -9.78 -2.05 -4.31
N ILE A 43 -9.84 -1.78 -3.02
CA ILE A 43 -8.99 -0.78 -2.36
C ILE A 43 -7.93 -1.50 -1.54
N VAL A 44 -6.67 -1.19 -1.85
CA VAL A 44 -5.50 -1.55 -1.04
C VAL A 44 -4.98 -0.27 -0.41
N HIS A 45 -4.46 -0.34 0.82
CA HIS A 45 -3.93 0.84 1.50
C HIS A 45 -2.62 0.53 2.22
N GLY A 46 -1.78 1.55 2.44
CA GLY A 46 -0.64 1.45 3.36
C GLY A 46 -1.10 1.45 4.83
N ASN A 47 -0.19 1.13 5.76
CA ASN A 47 -0.48 1.17 7.20
C ASN A 47 0.66 1.72 8.05
N GLY A 48 1.74 2.24 7.45
CA GLY A 48 3.01 2.54 8.14
C GLY A 48 2.87 3.32 9.45
N PRO A 49 2.25 4.52 9.46
CA PRO A 49 2.02 5.26 10.70
C PRO A 49 1.13 4.50 11.70
N GLN A 50 0.08 3.82 11.21
CA GLN A 50 -0.91 3.17 12.06
C GLN A 50 -0.37 1.90 12.73
N VAL A 51 0.31 1.04 11.98
CA VAL A 51 0.95 -0.17 12.53
C VAL A 51 2.11 0.20 13.46
N GLY A 52 2.83 1.30 13.16
CA GLY A 52 3.84 1.85 14.05
C GLY A 52 3.26 2.31 15.38
N MET A 53 2.15 3.05 15.36
CA MET A 53 1.43 3.48 16.57
C MET A 53 0.94 2.29 17.39
N ILE A 54 0.36 1.27 16.75
CA ILE A 54 -0.12 0.05 17.43
C ILE A 54 1.05 -0.70 18.08
N ASN A 55 2.13 -0.93 17.34
CA ASN A 55 3.29 -1.65 17.86
C ASN A 55 3.97 -0.90 19.01
N LEU A 56 4.10 0.44 18.90
CA LEU A 56 4.65 1.27 19.97
C LEU A 56 3.81 1.16 21.25
N ALA A 57 2.49 1.27 21.14
CA ALA A 57 1.59 1.19 22.29
C ALA A 57 1.71 -0.14 23.06
N PHE A 58 1.93 -1.26 22.37
CA PHE A 58 2.21 -2.54 23.02
C PHE A 58 3.61 -2.59 23.64
N SER A 59 4.62 -2.03 22.97
CA SER A 59 5.99 -2.03 23.47
C SER A 59 6.21 -1.16 24.72
N GLU A 60 5.42 -0.10 24.88
CA GLU A 60 5.48 0.81 26.03
C GLU A 60 4.64 0.31 27.23
N SER A 61 3.79 -0.68 27.01
CA SER A 61 2.92 -1.21 28.04
C SER A 61 3.68 -2.15 28.99
N LEU A 62 3.58 -1.87 30.29
CA LEU A 62 4.15 -2.73 31.34
C LEU A 62 3.20 -3.84 31.79
N SER A 63 1.92 -3.76 31.43
CA SER A 63 0.86 -4.65 31.92
C SER A 63 0.25 -5.55 30.85
N THR A 64 0.60 -5.34 29.57
CA THR A 64 0.13 -6.16 28.45
C THR A 64 1.31 -6.82 27.75
N PRO A 65 1.18 -8.07 27.27
CA PRO A 65 2.21 -8.71 26.48
C PRO A 65 2.55 -7.91 25.21
N ASN A 66 3.80 -8.03 24.76
CA ASN A 66 4.19 -7.55 23.44
C ASN A 66 3.38 -8.25 22.35
N MET A 67 3.00 -7.48 21.33
CA MET A 67 2.28 -7.97 20.17
C MET A 67 3.26 -8.13 19.00
N PRO A 68 3.38 -9.32 18.39
CA PRO A 68 4.23 -9.49 17.22
C PRO A 68 3.73 -8.66 16.03
N PHE A 69 4.60 -8.45 15.05
CA PHE A 69 4.35 -7.43 14.02
C PHE A 69 3.24 -7.86 13.05
N ALA A 70 3.10 -9.16 12.81
CA ALA A 70 2.00 -9.72 12.01
C ALA A 70 0.62 -9.39 12.62
N GLU A 71 0.45 -9.57 13.93
CA GLU A 71 -0.78 -9.25 14.66
C GLU A 71 -1.04 -7.74 14.68
N CYS A 72 -0.01 -6.91 14.89
CA CYS A 72 -0.15 -5.46 14.72
C CYS A 72 -0.63 -5.10 13.30
N GLY A 73 -0.11 -5.81 12.29
CA GLY A 73 -0.56 -5.73 10.91
C GLY A 73 -2.05 -6.03 10.78
N ALA A 74 -2.51 -7.15 11.34
CA ALA A 74 -3.93 -7.54 11.36
C ALA A 74 -4.82 -6.49 12.03
N MET A 75 -4.42 -5.97 13.20
CA MET A 75 -5.14 -4.89 13.90
C MET A 75 -5.24 -3.64 13.03
N SER A 76 -4.16 -3.27 12.33
CA SER A 76 -4.15 -2.09 11.45
C SER A 76 -5.13 -2.22 10.28
N GLN A 77 -5.34 -3.43 9.74
CA GLN A 77 -6.32 -3.66 8.68
C GLN A 77 -7.75 -3.42 9.17
N GLY A 78 -8.10 -3.95 10.34
CA GLY A 78 -9.42 -3.72 10.95
C GLY A 78 -9.65 -2.23 11.24
N TYR A 79 -8.66 -1.55 11.80
CA TYR A 79 -8.71 -0.13 12.12
C TYR A 79 -8.91 0.75 10.87
N ILE A 80 -8.04 0.61 9.87
CA ILE A 80 -8.06 1.47 8.68
C ILE A 80 -9.25 1.11 7.78
N GLY A 81 -9.50 -0.19 7.59
CA GLY A 81 -10.62 -0.68 6.77
C GLY A 81 -11.97 -0.23 7.32
N TYR A 82 -12.17 -0.27 8.64
CA TYR A 82 -13.33 0.32 9.29
C TYR A 82 -13.54 1.80 8.90
N HIS A 83 -12.49 2.61 8.95
CA HIS A 83 -12.60 4.03 8.60
C HIS A 83 -12.85 4.26 7.11
N ILE A 84 -12.18 3.53 6.22
CA ILE A 84 -12.41 3.63 4.76
C ILE A 84 -13.85 3.22 4.45
N GLN A 85 -14.28 2.07 5.00
CA GLN A 85 -15.62 1.53 4.82
C GLN A 85 -16.69 2.53 5.26
N ASN A 86 -16.53 3.15 6.43
CA ASN A 86 -17.45 4.18 6.90
C ASN A 86 -17.49 5.40 5.98
N ALA A 87 -16.33 5.89 5.52
CA ALA A 87 -16.27 7.06 4.66
C ALA A 87 -16.99 6.81 3.32
N LEU A 88 -16.76 5.65 2.70
CA LEU A 88 -17.45 5.25 1.47
C LEU A 88 -18.94 4.96 1.69
N GLN A 89 -19.30 4.33 2.80
CA GLN A 89 -20.70 4.08 3.14
C GLN A 89 -21.46 5.40 3.32
N ASN A 90 -20.87 6.38 4.00
CA ASN A 90 -21.51 7.68 4.24
C ASN A 90 -21.80 8.43 2.93
N ILE A 91 -20.83 8.47 1.99
CA ILE A 91 -21.07 9.12 0.69
C ILE A 91 -22.10 8.34 -0.14
N MET A 92 -22.12 7.00 -0.08
CA MET A 92 -23.16 6.22 -0.74
C MET A 92 -24.55 6.48 -0.15
N ILE A 93 -24.67 6.62 1.17
CA ILE A 93 -25.93 7.00 1.86
C ILE A 93 -26.39 8.40 1.41
N GLU A 94 -25.50 9.39 1.43
CA GLU A 94 -25.78 10.77 0.98
C GLU A 94 -26.29 10.79 -0.47
N ARG A 95 -25.76 9.90 -1.32
CA ARG A 95 -26.05 9.83 -2.75
C ARG A 95 -27.12 8.81 -3.10
N HIS A 96 -27.77 8.22 -2.10
CA HIS A 96 -28.79 7.18 -2.26
C HIS A 96 -28.34 5.95 -3.08
N ILE A 97 -27.04 5.64 -3.06
CA ILE A 97 -26.47 4.45 -3.68
C ILE A 97 -26.52 3.29 -2.69
N LYS A 98 -27.05 2.15 -3.13
CA LYS A 98 -27.03 0.90 -2.37
C LYS A 98 -26.04 -0.07 -2.99
N ARG A 99 -24.84 -0.13 -2.43
CA ARG A 99 -23.79 -1.06 -2.84
C ARG A 99 -23.08 -1.60 -1.60
N PRO A 100 -22.99 -2.93 -1.42
CA PRO A 100 -22.28 -3.48 -0.27
C PRO A 100 -20.79 -3.18 -0.34
N ILE A 101 -20.17 -3.06 0.83
CA ILE A 101 -18.74 -2.87 1.00
C ILE A 101 -18.25 -3.74 2.16
N ALA A 102 -17.09 -4.38 1.97
CA ALA A 102 -16.50 -5.24 2.97
C ALA A 102 -14.99 -5.00 3.11
N THR A 103 -14.53 -4.99 4.36
CA THR A 103 -13.11 -5.08 4.69
C THR A 103 -12.76 -6.52 5.01
N LEU A 104 -11.74 -7.06 4.34
CA LEU A 104 -11.22 -8.40 4.59
C LEU A 104 -9.87 -8.33 5.29
N VAL A 105 -9.76 -9.01 6.43
CA VAL A 105 -8.45 -9.37 6.98
C VAL A 105 -7.76 -10.26 5.95
N THR A 106 -6.59 -9.85 5.50
CA THR A 106 -5.92 -10.43 4.33
C THR A 106 -4.50 -10.86 4.69
N GLN A 107 -4.19 -12.11 4.38
CA GLN A 107 -2.87 -12.72 4.44
C GLN A 107 -2.26 -12.78 3.04
N VAL A 108 -0.95 -12.52 2.96
CA VAL A 108 -0.21 -12.48 1.70
C VAL A 108 0.98 -13.41 1.81
N LEU A 109 1.02 -14.38 0.89
CA LEU A 109 2.05 -15.39 0.81
C LEU A 109 3.36 -14.77 0.33
N VAL A 110 4.45 -15.08 1.01
CA VAL A 110 5.81 -14.66 0.67
C VAL A 110 6.76 -15.88 0.67
N ASP A 111 7.91 -15.76 0.02
CA ASP A 111 8.92 -16.84 0.01
C ASP A 111 9.67 -16.84 1.34
N GLU A 112 9.73 -17.98 2.05
CA GLU A 112 10.58 -18.13 3.25
C GLU A 112 12.07 -17.84 2.94
N LYS A 113 12.48 -18.00 1.68
CA LYS A 113 13.85 -17.77 1.20
C LYS A 113 14.05 -16.40 0.55
N ASP A 114 13.08 -15.48 0.67
CA ASP A 114 13.23 -14.15 0.10
C ASP A 114 14.48 -13.46 0.69
N PRO A 115 15.40 -12.93 -0.14
CA PRO A 115 16.61 -12.27 0.33
C PRO A 115 16.35 -11.10 1.29
N ALA A 116 15.16 -10.50 1.26
CA ALA A 116 14.76 -9.43 2.17
C ALA A 116 14.76 -9.86 3.65
N PHE A 117 14.64 -11.16 3.95
CA PHE A 117 14.78 -11.69 5.32
C PHE A 117 16.21 -11.59 5.84
N LEU A 118 17.20 -11.71 4.96
CA LEU A 118 18.62 -11.56 5.29
C LEU A 118 19.06 -10.09 5.30
N HIS A 119 18.36 -9.23 4.55
CA HIS A 119 18.65 -7.80 4.43
C HIS A 119 17.42 -6.93 4.71
N PRO A 120 17.01 -6.81 5.99
CA PRO A 120 15.94 -5.90 6.40
C PRO A 120 16.24 -4.48 5.95
N SER A 121 15.27 -3.82 5.33
CA SER A 121 15.47 -2.49 4.74
C SER A 121 14.29 -1.54 4.92
N LYS A 122 13.11 -2.04 5.31
CA LYS A 122 11.90 -1.23 5.41
C LYS A 122 11.82 -0.56 6.79
N PRO A 123 11.92 0.77 6.89
CA PRO A 123 11.85 1.45 8.18
C PRO A 123 10.42 1.48 8.73
N ILE A 124 10.26 1.14 10.01
CA ILE A 124 8.99 1.08 10.74
C ILE A 124 9.07 1.84 12.07
N GLY A 125 7.90 2.15 12.64
CA GLY A 125 7.81 2.80 13.96
C GLY A 125 8.34 4.24 14.00
N SER A 126 8.61 4.70 15.22
CA SER A 126 9.09 6.05 15.57
C SER A 126 10.53 6.31 15.16
N PHE A 127 10.92 7.59 15.14
CA PHE A 127 12.32 8.01 15.02
C PHE A 127 12.97 8.02 16.40
N TYR A 128 14.21 7.53 16.44
CA TYR A 128 15.06 7.46 17.62
C TYR A 128 16.35 8.25 17.37
N THR A 129 16.94 8.75 18.44
CA THR A 129 18.32 9.23 18.43
C THR A 129 19.29 8.06 18.20
N ASN A 130 20.56 8.37 17.89
CA ASN A 130 21.59 7.33 17.74
C ASN A 130 21.76 6.52 19.05
N GLU A 131 21.76 7.21 20.20
CA GLU A 131 21.92 6.59 21.52
C GLU A 131 20.77 5.62 21.84
N GLU A 132 19.51 6.07 21.68
CA GLU A 132 18.33 5.22 21.86
C GLU A 132 18.32 4.02 20.90
N ALA A 133 18.75 4.24 19.65
CA ALA A 133 18.84 3.15 18.68
C ALA A 133 19.85 2.08 19.11
N LEU A 134 21.05 2.47 19.54
CA LEU A 134 22.07 1.53 20.03
C LEU A 134 21.58 0.73 21.26
N ASP A 135 20.81 1.36 22.13
CA ASP A 135 20.23 0.66 23.29
C ASP A 135 19.13 -0.31 22.88
N ILE A 136 18.30 0.05 21.90
CA ILE A 136 17.28 -0.85 21.31
C ILE A 136 17.95 -2.05 20.61
N GLU A 137 19.03 -1.84 19.85
CA GLU A 137 19.78 -2.91 19.19
C GLU A 137 20.34 -3.90 20.22
N LYS A 138 20.94 -3.40 21.31
CA LYS A 138 21.48 -4.24 22.39
C LYS A 138 20.39 -5.00 23.16
N THR A 139 19.26 -4.36 23.41
CA THR A 139 18.21 -4.89 24.28
C THR A 139 17.31 -5.89 23.55
N PHE A 140 16.96 -5.59 22.30
CA PHE A 140 15.95 -6.35 21.54
C PHE A 140 16.52 -7.07 20.31
N GLY A 141 17.79 -6.83 19.95
CA GLY A 141 18.40 -7.43 18.75
C GLY A 141 17.80 -6.92 17.44
N TYR A 142 17.08 -5.79 17.47
CA TYR A 142 16.54 -5.19 16.26
C TYR A 142 17.65 -4.58 15.41
N THR A 143 17.43 -4.48 14.11
CA THR A 143 18.29 -3.72 13.21
C THR A 143 17.77 -2.30 13.10
N MET A 144 18.61 -1.30 13.37
CA MET A 144 18.27 0.12 13.25
C MET A 144 19.02 0.74 12.08
N VAL A 145 18.36 1.61 11.31
CA VAL A 145 19.00 2.36 10.22
C VAL A 145 18.68 3.85 10.32
N GLU A 146 19.62 4.67 9.86
CA GLU A 146 19.41 6.11 9.68
C GLU A 146 18.40 6.34 8.53
N ASP A 147 17.40 7.19 8.77
CA ASP A 147 16.34 7.52 7.80
C ASP A 147 16.38 9.01 7.44
N ALA A 148 17.28 9.34 6.52
CA ALA A 148 17.32 10.60 5.76
C ALA A 148 17.43 11.86 6.64
N GLY A 149 18.33 11.83 7.62
CA GLY A 149 18.64 12.95 8.52
C GLY A 149 17.62 13.17 9.63
N ARG A 150 16.59 12.32 9.73
CA ARG A 150 15.48 12.49 10.69
C ARG A 150 15.64 11.65 11.96
N GLY A 151 16.71 10.86 12.04
CA GLY A 151 16.97 9.93 13.13
C GLY A 151 17.06 8.48 12.64
N TYR A 152 17.03 7.56 13.59
CA TYR A 152 17.13 6.12 13.39
C TYR A 152 15.77 5.45 13.51
N ARG A 153 15.54 4.38 12.76
CA ARG A 153 14.31 3.60 12.80
C ARG A 153 14.61 2.12 12.73
N ARG A 154 13.76 1.32 13.37
CA ARG A 154 13.79 -0.13 13.22
C ARG A 154 13.51 -0.49 11.76
N VAL A 155 14.28 -1.41 11.20
CA VAL A 155 13.97 -2.01 9.91
C VAL A 155 13.46 -3.43 10.06
N VAL A 156 12.58 -3.81 9.14
CA VAL A 156 12.06 -5.16 9.02
C VAL A 156 12.23 -5.66 7.58
N PRO A 157 12.23 -6.99 7.37
CA PRO A 157 12.16 -7.58 6.05
C PRO A 157 10.99 -7.03 5.22
N SER A 158 11.21 -6.87 3.92
CA SER A 158 10.18 -6.47 2.96
C SER A 158 10.15 -7.41 1.76
N PRO A 159 9.67 -8.65 1.96
CA PRO A 159 9.64 -9.67 0.92
C PRO A 159 8.60 -9.34 -0.16
N ARG A 160 8.76 -9.94 -1.33
CA ARG A 160 7.83 -9.75 -2.46
C ARG A 160 6.56 -10.60 -2.27
N PRO A 161 5.37 -10.06 -2.58
CA PRO A 161 4.13 -10.81 -2.51
C PRO A 161 4.04 -11.82 -3.66
N ILE A 162 3.81 -13.08 -3.31
CA ILE A 162 3.63 -14.18 -4.27
C ILE A 162 2.16 -14.37 -4.59
N GLY A 163 1.31 -14.35 -3.57
CA GLY A 163 -0.12 -14.63 -3.68
C GLY A 163 -0.92 -14.09 -2.50
N ILE A 164 -2.25 -14.14 -2.62
CA ILE A 164 -3.18 -13.68 -1.60
C ILE A 164 -4.00 -14.89 -1.15
N ILE A 165 -4.00 -15.17 0.15
CA ILE A 165 -4.67 -16.37 0.68
C ILE A 165 -6.19 -16.27 0.49
N GLU A 166 -6.77 -15.09 0.73
CA GLU A 166 -8.20 -14.84 0.61
C GLU A 166 -8.66 -14.49 -0.82
N GLU A 167 -7.90 -14.87 -1.86
CA GLU A 167 -8.21 -14.49 -3.25
C GLU A 167 -9.62 -14.93 -3.71
N GLU A 168 -10.06 -16.14 -3.35
CA GLU A 168 -11.35 -16.67 -3.78
C GLU A 168 -12.51 -15.93 -3.09
N SER A 169 -12.33 -15.56 -1.82
CA SER A 169 -13.30 -14.71 -1.10
C SER A 169 -13.40 -13.33 -1.74
N ILE A 170 -12.28 -12.72 -2.12
CA ILE A 170 -12.26 -11.43 -2.81
C ILE A 170 -12.99 -11.52 -4.16
N LYS A 171 -12.68 -12.53 -4.98
CA LYS A 171 -13.34 -12.75 -6.27
C LYS A 171 -14.84 -12.99 -6.12
N ALA A 172 -15.27 -13.73 -5.09
CA ALA A 172 -16.68 -13.97 -4.80
C ALA A 172 -17.43 -12.67 -4.46
N LEU A 173 -16.84 -11.80 -3.63
CA LEU A 173 -17.44 -10.49 -3.31
C LEU A 173 -17.52 -9.58 -4.54
N LEU A 174 -16.48 -9.56 -5.38
CA LEU A 174 -16.48 -8.78 -6.62
C LEU A 174 -17.52 -9.28 -7.62
N LYS A 175 -17.78 -10.58 -7.68
CA LYS A 175 -18.83 -11.16 -8.54
C LYS A 175 -20.22 -10.64 -8.18
N GLU A 176 -20.45 -10.35 -6.89
CA GLU A 176 -21.67 -9.72 -6.38
C GLU A 176 -21.59 -8.18 -6.38
N HIS A 177 -20.65 -7.62 -7.15
CA HIS A 177 -20.40 -6.18 -7.31
C HIS A 177 -20.14 -5.44 -5.99
N GLN A 178 -19.65 -6.11 -4.95
CA GLN A 178 -19.29 -5.42 -3.71
C GLN A 178 -18.01 -4.61 -3.91
N ILE A 179 -17.89 -3.51 -3.16
CA ILE A 179 -16.60 -2.82 -3.00
C ILE A 179 -15.78 -3.61 -1.98
N VAL A 180 -14.53 -3.96 -2.30
CA VAL A 180 -13.68 -4.76 -1.41
C VAL A 180 -12.51 -3.91 -0.93
N ILE A 181 -12.27 -3.88 0.37
CA ILE A 181 -11.04 -3.36 0.98
C ILE A 181 -10.23 -4.56 1.45
N ALA A 182 -9.04 -4.76 0.91
CA ALA A 182 -8.21 -5.93 1.18
C ALA A 182 -6.71 -5.61 1.10
N SER A 183 -5.87 -6.54 1.54
CA SER A 183 -4.41 -6.38 1.59
C SER A 183 -3.97 -5.10 2.30
N GLY A 184 -4.70 -4.68 3.34
CA GLY A 184 -4.36 -3.49 4.11
C GLY A 184 -2.95 -3.60 4.70
N GLY A 185 -2.15 -2.55 4.52
CA GLY A 185 -0.73 -2.56 4.88
C GLY A 185 0.17 -3.40 3.96
N GLY A 186 -0.32 -3.85 2.81
CA GLY A 186 0.33 -4.86 1.97
C GLY A 186 -0.09 -6.29 2.30
N GLY A 187 -0.95 -6.49 3.32
CA GLY A 187 -1.35 -7.80 3.82
C GLY A 187 -0.48 -8.29 4.98
N ILE A 188 -1.00 -9.26 5.74
CA ILE A 188 -0.25 -9.94 6.80
C ILE A 188 0.69 -10.94 6.12
N PRO A 189 2.02 -10.80 6.24
CA PRO A 189 2.94 -11.71 5.57
C PRO A 189 2.90 -13.08 6.22
N VAL A 190 2.71 -14.11 5.38
CA VAL A 190 2.69 -15.51 5.81
C VAL A 190 3.56 -16.36 4.91
N ILE A 191 4.14 -17.42 5.48
CA ILE A 191 4.79 -18.50 4.75
C ILE A 191 4.00 -19.80 4.92
N ILE A 192 4.21 -20.76 4.02
CA ILE A 192 3.71 -22.13 4.19
C ILE A 192 4.88 -23.00 4.64
N LYS A 193 4.78 -23.57 5.84
CA LYS A 193 5.78 -24.47 6.42
C LYS A 193 5.10 -25.67 7.02
N ASP A 194 5.54 -26.86 6.62
CA ASP A 194 4.99 -28.15 7.08
C ASP A 194 3.45 -28.24 6.94
N GLY A 195 2.91 -27.65 5.87
CA GLY A 195 1.47 -27.64 5.59
C GLY A 195 0.64 -26.63 6.38
N ALA A 196 1.27 -25.76 7.17
CA ALA A 196 0.61 -24.71 7.94
C ALA A 196 0.98 -23.31 7.45
N LEU A 197 0.04 -22.37 7.55
CA LEU A 197 0.30 -20.94 7.38
C LEU A 197 0.90 -20.37 8.67
N ILE A 198 2.02 -19.69 8.55
CA ILE A 198 2.74 -19.08 9.68
C ILE A 198 2.96 -17.60 9.37
N GLY A 199 2.49 -16.73 10.28
CA GLY A 199 2.79 -15.30 10.23
C GLY A 199 4.27 -15.04 10.48
N VAL A 200 4.86 -14.11 9.73
CA VAL A 200 6.26 -13.71 9.88
C VAL A 200 6.38 -12.21 10.13
N ASP A 201 7.37 -11.80 10.90
CA ASP A 201 7.61 -10.39 11.21
C ASP A 201 8.26 -9.67 10.02
N ALA A 202 7.44 -9.31 9.05
CA ALA A 202 7.82 -8.59 7.84
C ALA A 202 6.78 -7.53 7.45
N VAL A 203 7.14 -6.65 6.51
CA VAL A 203 6.22 -5.69 5.90
C VAL A 203 6.28 -5.81 4.40
N ILE A 204 5.16 -6.22 3.80
CA ILE A 204 5.04 -6.24 2.35
C ILE A 204 4.79 -4.81 1.87
N ASP A 205 5.49 -4.38 0.82
CA ASP A 205 5.20 -3.07 0.24
C ASP A 205 3.80 -3.08 -0.39
N LYS A 206 2.96 -2.13 0.04
CA LYS A 206 1.58 -2.03 -0.41
C LYS A 206 1.46 -1.88 -1.92
N ASP A 207 2.41 -1.23 -2.59
CA ASP A 207 2.35 -1.01 -4.04
C ASP A 207 2.53 -2.35 -4.77
N PHE A 208 3.47 -3.20 -4.34
CA PHE A 208 3.59 -4.57 -4.87
C PHE A 208 2.40 -5.45 -4.52
N ALA A 209 1.87 -5.34 -3.31
CA ALA A 209 0.64 -6.06 -2.94
C ALA A 209 -0.55 -5.64 -3.82
N SER A 210 -0.64 -4.35 -4.16
CA SER A 210 -1.68 -3.82 -5.06
C SER A 210 -1.51 -4.34 -6.48
N ALA A 211 -0.27 -4.40 -6.98
CA ALA A 211 0.03 -4.97 -8.29
C ALA A 211 -0.33 -6.46 -8.35
N LYS A 212 0.02 -7.22 -7.30
CA LYS A 212 -0.33 -8.64 -7.20
C LYS A 212 -1.84 -8.85 -7.08
N MET A 213 -2.54 -8.03 -6.31
CA MET A 213 -4.01 -8.02 -6.24
C MET A 213 -4.62 -7.77 -7.63
N ALA A 214 -4.14 -6.74 -8.34
CA ALA A 214 -4.62 -6.35 -9.66
C ALA A 214 -4.44 -7.47 -10.68
N GLU A 215 -3.30 -8.16 -10.65
CA GLU A 215 -3.03 -9.35 -11.44
C GLU A 215 -4.03 -10.48 -11.13
N ILE A 216 -4.19 -10.83 -9.85
CA ILE A 216 -5.04 -11.95 -9.38
C ILE A 216 -6.52 -11.76 -9.76
N ILE A 217 -7.05 -10.53 -9.62
CA ILE A 217 -8.47 -10.26 -9.89
C ILE A 217 -8.74 -9.94 -11.36
N GLY A 218 -7.71 -9.91 -12.22
CA GLY A 218 -7.82 -9.50 -13.61
C GLY A 218 -8.30 -8.06 -13.75
N ALA A 219 -7.68 -7.13 -13.03
CA ALA A 219 -8.02 -5.71 -13.12
C ALA A 219 -7.70 -5.14 -14.51
N ASP A 220 -8.54 -4.23 -14.99
CA ASP A 220 -8.31 -3.50 -16.24
C ASP A 220 -7.27 -2.40 -16.06
N GLU A 221 -7.12 -1.87 -14.86
CA GLU A 221 -6.16 -0.81 -14.54
C GLU A 221 -5.81 -0.80 -13.04
N LEU A 222 -4.53 -0.50 -12.75
CA LEU A 222 -4.01 -0.30 -11.40
C LEU A 222 -3.76 1.19 -11.16
N PHE A 223 -4.39 1.76 -10.13
CA PHE A 223 -4.16 3.14 -9.70
C PHE A 223 -3.34 3.18 -8.41
N ILE A 224 -2.18 3.85 -8.43
CA ILE A 224 -1.42 4.21 -7.25
C ILE A 224 -1.64 5.69 -6.96
N LEU A 225 -2.41 5.98 -5.91
CA LEU A 225 -2.69 7.35 -5.47
C LEU A 225 -1.67 7.78 -4.41
N THR A 226 -0.96 8.88 -4.69
CA THR A 226 0.16 9.41 -3.91
C THR A 226 0.02 10.92 -3.73
N ALA A 227 1.08 11.59 -3.26
CA ALA A 227 1.12 13.04 -2.99
C ALA A 227 1.66 13.89 -4.16
N VAL A 228 2.02 13.27 -5.28
CA VAL A 228 2.57 13.95 -6.46
C VAL A 228 1.67 13.69 -7.67
N GLU A 229 1.47 14.73 -8.48
CA GLU A 229 0.57 14.67 -9.64
C GLU A 229 1.10 13.74 -10.73
N HIS A 230 2.41 13.79 -10.99
CA HIS A 230 3.11 12.94 -11.94
C HIS A 230 4.36 12.33 -11.32
N VAL A 231 4.85 11.27 -11.94
CA VAL A 231 6.23 10.82 -11.80
C VAL A 231 7.12 11.82 -12.55
N PHE A 232 8.24 12.18 -11.95
CA PHE A 232 9.20 13.10 -12.54
C PHE A 232 10.55 12.42 -12.75
N VAL A 233 11.21 12.73 -13.86
CA VAL A 233 12.65 12.52 -14.05
C VAL A 233 13.38 13.82 -13.73
N ASP A 234 14.66 13.71 -13.40
CA ASP A 234 15.49 14.86 -12.96
C ASP A 234 14.85 15.65 -11.82
N PHE A 235 14.25 14.93 -10.86
CA PHE A 235 13.47 15.48 -9.77
C PHE A 235 14.27 16.48 -8.91
N ASN A 236 13.65 17.61 -8.56
CA ASN A 236 14.27 18.74 -7.86
C ASN A 236 15.49 19.36 -8.57
N THR A 237 15.57 19.25 -9.89
CA THR A 237 16.57 19.96 -10.71
C THR A 237 15.89 20.92 -11.70
N PRO A 238 16.65 21.86 -12.30
CA PRO A 238 16.13 22.71 -13.38
C PRO A 238 15.60 21.95 -14.60
N ASN A 239 16.04 20.71 -14.80
CA ASN A 239 15.64 19.86 -15.92
C ASN A 239 14.45 18.95 -15.59
N GLN A 240 13.82 19.12 -14.42
CA GLN A 240 12.72 18.28 -13.98
C GLN A 240 11.62 18.18 -15.05
N LYS A 241 11.28 16.95 -15.42
CA LYS A 241 10.27 16.66 -16.44
C LYS A 241 9.22 15.70 -15.93
N ALA A 242 7.95 16.08 -16.07
CA ALA A 242 6.82 15.20 -15.75
C ALA A 242 6.65 14.11 -16.83
N LEU A 243 6.50 12.87 -16.39
CA LEU A 243 6.12 11.74 -17.22
C LEU A 243 4.58 11.68 -17.28
N LYS A 244 4.01 11.62 -18.50
CA LYS A 244 2.56 11.62 -18.70
C LYS A 244 2.05 10.29 -19.25
N ASP A 245 2.50 9.89 -20.42
CA ASP A 245 2.25 8.57 -21.01
C ASP A 245 3.63 7.98 -21.35
N VAL A 246 3.95 6.84 -20.77
CA VAL A 246 5.27 6.20 -20.87
C VAL A 246 5.13 4.70 -21.03
N THR A 247 6.05 4.12 -21.79
CA THR A 247 6.17 2.68 -22.02
C THR A 247 7.05 2.00 -20.97
N LEU A 248 6.93 0.68 -20.85
CA LEU A 248 7.86 -0.12 -20.03
C LEU A 248 9.32 0.12 -20.40
N LYS A 249 9.61 0.20 -21.71
CA LYS A 249 10.97 0.41 -22.24
C LYS A 249 11.56 1.74 -21.80
N GLU A 250 10.76 2.81 -21.79
CA GLU A 250 11.21 4.13 -21.32
C GLU A 250 11.49 4.12 -19.82
N LEU A 251 10.62 3.47 -19.03
CA LEU A 251 10.82 3.34 -17.59
C LEU A 251 12.05 2.52 -17.22
N GLU A 252 12.35 1.45 -17.97
CA GLU A 252 13.59 0.67 -17.80
C GLU A 252 14.83 1.54 -17.96
N ALA A 253 14.88 2.35 -19.03
CA ALA A 253 15.97 3.30 -19.25
C ALA A 253 16.07 4.33 -18.11
N TYR A 254 14.95 4.83 -17.58
CA TYR A 254 14.96 5.77 -16.45
C TYR A 254 15.38 5.11 -15.12
N GLN A 255 15.08 3.83 -14.93
CA GLN A 255 15.54 3.05 -13.77
C GLN A 255 17.05 2.81 -13.82
N GLU A 256 17.60 2.45 -14.99
CA GLU A 256 19.05 2.30 -15.21
C GLU A 256 19.80 3.61 -14.95
N ALA A 257 19.21 4.74 -15.35
CA ALA A 257 19.71 6.08 -15.07
C ALA A 257 19.43 6.57 -13.63
N MET A 258 18.87 5.73 -12.76
CA MET A 258 18.64 6.01 -11.33
C MET A 258 17.78 7.25 -11.04
N HIS A 259 16.82 7.60 -11.90
CA HIS A 259 15.97 8.78 -11.68
C HIS A 259 14.98 8.61 -10.51
N PHE A 260 14.68 7.37 -10.08
CA PHE A 260 13.67 7.09 -9.05
C PHE A 260 14.28 6.70 -7.71
N LYS A 261 13.86 7.38 -6.64
CA LYS A 261 14.37 7.15 -5.27
C LYS A 261 13.83 5.84 -4.67
N LYS A 262 14.73 4.99 -4.16
CA LYS A 262 14.45 3.66 -3.56
C LYS A 262 13.40 3.67 -2.43
N GLY A 263 13.36 4.72 -1.62
CA GLY A 263 12.44 4.83 -0.48
C GLY A 263 11.06 5.41 -0.78
N SER A 264 10.76 5.81 -2.02
CA SER A 264 9.49 6.48 -2.35
C SER A 264 8.94 6.12 -3.72
N MET A 265 9.54 6.62 -4.79
CA MET A 265 8.97 6.49 -6.14
C MET A 265 9.36 5.18 -6.81
N LEU A 266 10.56 4.66 -6.57
CA LEU A 266 11.02 3.44 -7.23
C LEU A 266 10.11 2.23 -6.96
N PRO A 267 9.66 1.94 -5.73
CA PRO A 267 8.75 0.82 -5.48
C PRO A 267 7.42 0.96 -6.24
N LYS A 268 6.92 2.20 -6.41
CA LYS A 268 5.69 2.47 -7.17
C LYS A 268 5.86 2.14 -8.65
N ILE A 269 6.97 2.60 -9.22
CA ILE A 269 7.34 2.34 -10.61
C ILE A 269 7.50 0.85 -10.84
N GLU A 270 8.27 0.17 -10.00
CA GLU A 270 8.49 -1.27 -10.09
C GLU A 270 7.16 -2.05 -9.97
N ALA A 271 6.25 -1.65 -9.08
CA ALA A 271 4.96 -2.31 -8.92
C ALA A 271 4.04 -2.12 -10.13
N CYS A 272 3.97 -0.90 -10.66
CA CYS A 272 3.25 -0.62 -11.90
C CYS A 272 3.84 -1.42 -13.06
N MET A 273 5.16 -1.42 -13.22
CA MET A 273 5.84 -2.18 -14.26
C MET A 273 5.59 -3.69 -14.12
N SER A 274 5.58 -4.24 -12.90
CA SER A 274 5.30 -5.67 -12.71
C SER A 274 3.88 -6.02 -13.14
N PHE A 275 2.89 -5.18 -12.82
CA PHE A 275 1.51 -5.36 -13.26
C PHE A 275 1.37 -5.27 -14.78
N VAL A 276 1.95 -4.22 -15.40
CA VAL A 276 1.87 -4.01 -16.85
C VAL A 276 2.57 -5.15 -17.60
N LYS A 277 3.73 -5.61 -17.14
CA LYS A 277 4.45 -6.77 -17.71
C LYS A 277 3.63 -8.06 -17.61
N ALA A 278 2.98 -8.30 -16.49
CA ALA A 278 2.22 -9.54 -16.26
C ALA A 278 0.90 -9.59 -17.04
N THR A 279 0.25 -8.44 -17.26
CA THR A 279 -1.14 -8.39 -17.74
C THR A 279 -1.32 -7.71 -19.10
N GLY A 280 -0.35 -6.92 -19.55
CA GLY A 280 -0.50 -6.02 -20.69
C GLY A 280 -1.47 -4.86 -20.46
N ARG A 281 -1.94 -4.65 -19.22
CA ARG A 281 -2.91 -3.61 -18.85
C ARG A 281 -2.21 -2.38 -18.26
N PRO A 282 -2.78 -1.17 -18.43
CA PRO A 282 -2.15 0.05 -17.97
C PRO A 282 -2.13 0.19 -16.44
N ALA A 283 -1.14 0.92 -15.94
CA ALA A 283 -1.11 1.38 -14.55
C ALA A 283 -0.95 2.89 -14.49
N VAL A 284 -1.47 3.53 -13.45
CA VAL A 284 -1.47 4.98 -13.29
C VAL A 284 -0.94 5.37 -11.92
N ILE A 285 0.03 6.28 -11.88
CA ILE A 285 0.49 6.94 -10.66
C ILE A 285 0.00 8.38 -10.70
N ALA A 286 -0.78 8.80 -9.71
CA ALA A 286 -1.37 10.14 -9.68
C ALA A 286 -1.52 10.69 -8.26
N ALA A 287 -1.73 12.00 -8.15
CA ALA A 287 -2.11 12.62 -6.89
C ALA A 287 -3.54 12.24 -6.51
N LEU A 288 -3.81 12.05 -5.21
CA LEU A 288 -5.17 11.79 -4.72
C LEU A 288 -6.15 12.91 -5.11
N GLU A 289 -5.69 14.16 -5.09
CA GLU A 289 -6.44 15.36 -5.44
C GLU A 289 -6.80 15.41 -6.94
N LYS A 290 -6.13 14.61 -7.76
CA LYS A 290 -6.33 14.49 -9.21
C LYS A 290 -6.90 13.12 -9.62
N ALA A 291 -7.39 12.35 -8.65
CA ALA A 291 -7.87 10.99 -8.90
C ALA A 291 -9.00 10.94 -9.94
N VAL A 292 -9.93 11.91 -9.91
CA VAL A 292 -11.05 11.95 -10.87
C VAL A 292 -10.57 12.16 -12.30
N GLU A 293 -9.60 13.05 -12.50
CA GLU A 293 -8.96 13.26 -13.80
C GLU A 293 -8.10 12.06 -14.21
N ALA A 294 -7.39 11.44 -13.26
CA ALA A 294 -6.60 10.24 -13.50
C ALA A 294 -7.46 9.06 -13.96
N PHE A 295 -8.64 8.84 -13.36
CA PHE A 295 -9.59 7.80 -13.79
C PHE A 295 -10.12 8.03 -15.21
N LYS A 296 -10.04 9.25 -15.72
CA LYS A 296 -10.40 9.62 -17.10
C LYS A 296 -9.20 9.61 -18.06
N GLY A 297 -8.01 9.26 -17.59
CA GLY A 297 -6.76 9.33 -18.36
C GLY A 297 -6.30 10.77 -18.66
N GLN A 298 -6.73 11.75 -17.86
CA GLN A 298 -6.47 13.19 -18.08
C GLN A 298 -5.38 13.77 -17.16
N SER A 299 -4.96 13.02 -16.13
CA SER A 299 -3.88 13.38 -15.21
C SER A 299 -3.13 12.11 -14.78
N GLY A 300 -2.02 12.27 -14.06
CA GLY A 300 -1.17 11.15 -13.66
C GLY A 300 -0.13 10.76 -14.71
N THR A 301 0.74 9.84 -14.32
CA THR A 301 1.64 9.11 -15.21
C THR A 301 1.00 7.78 -15.55
N ILE A 302 0.62 7.61 -16.81
CA ILE A 302 0.06 6.38 -17.38
C ILE A 302 1.22 5.54 -17.91
N ILE A 303 1.29 4.30 -17.46
CA ILE A 303 2.33 3.33 -17.81
C ILE A 303 1.68 2.27 -18.68
N ARG A 304 2.23 2.07 -19.87
CA ARG A 304 1.73 1.13 -20.89
C ARG A 304 2.78 0.06 -21.22
N PRO A 305 2.34 -1.07 -21.81
CA PRO A 305 3.25 -2.11 -22.30
C PRO A 305 4.36 -1.58 -23.19
#